data_AF-A0A9N7U5K8-F1
#
_entry.id   AF-A0A9N7U5K8-F1
#
_cell.length_a   1.000
_cell.length_b   1.000
_cell.length_c   1.000
_cell.angle_alpha   90.00
_cell.angle_beta   90.00
_cell.angle_gamma   90.00
#
_symmetry.space_group_name_H-M   'P 1'
#
loop_
_entity.id
_entity.type
_entity.pdbx_description
1 polymer ?
#
loop_
_entity_poly.entity_id
_entity_poly.type
_entity_poly.pdbx_seq_one_letter_code
_entity_poly.pdbx_strand_id
1 'polypeptide(L)'
;MKVEELVTAAVKRPGSRRRRLPRERSQGKPGATTTGPGWTKVGCPCCVSERVEPLVLVKLGEKVRPETKRWLIRLIGTSQKDGGAGLMAHPGEDAGGDIIVVSAPRCTLLRATEELGLCKLYGSGDMEAFSYNDRHNFKDSDNMEVFLTLAERHYMVKYELDGLRAQRDLRVPGLSDSCTLQNRNNIWQKLESAGVIKDTFPLHNPEQLKDLSKAWYAGNQLGQPLDSVNAYFGSPVAFYFSFLDFYTWSLLPPAILGLTITYFSGEVQKEMVDSDSGSQVMDEGEDSGPTASGHMIQAVFSMLWSTVFMELWKRRSSSLSFRWGTLHLCRALRRAPARLPRLCFPDWQRDLRIALVSLPVVGLFLGLVVLGMLCFYWAEAQVQQLNRDWDSMLSQTLLYVPSVLHILYTNMLGTAYKRAAQKLTEYENHREESSFQKHLTSKVLV
;
A
#
# COMPACT_ATOMS: atom_id res chain seq x y z
N MET A 1 -23.61 8.57 6.14
CA MET A 1 -24.53 9.49 6.84
C MET A 1 -24.30 9.58 8.35
N LYS A 2 -24.30 8.50 9.15
CA LYS A 2 -24.09 8.62 10.63
C LYS A 2 -22.64 8.89 11.11
N VAL A 3 -21.63 8.69 10.26
CA VAL A 3 -20.21 8.92 10.61
C VAL A 3 -19.78 10.39 10.39
N GLU A 4 -20.47 11.13 9.51
CA GLU A 4 -20.15 12.53 9.18
C GLU A 4 -20.69 13.53 10.22
N GLU A 5 -21.79 13.23 10.91
CA GLU A 5 -22.31 14.08 11.99
C GLU A 5 -21.38 14.13 13.21
N LEU A 6 -20.56 13.08 13.41
CA LEU A 6 -19.62 12.97 14.53
C LEU A 6 -18.38 13.84 14.38
N VAL A 7 -17.92 14.06 13.14
CA VAL A 7 -16.82 14.99 12.84
C VAL A 7 -17.30 16.44 12.99
N THR A 8 -18.58 16.70 12.70
CA THR A 8 -19.15 18.06 12.73
C THR A 8 -19.39 18.57 14.16
N ALA A 9 -19.64 17.68 15.13
CA ALA A 9 -19.84 18.05 16.53
C ALA A 9 -18.56 18.58 17.21
N ALA A 10 -17.37 18.25 16.70
CA ALA A 10 -16.09 18.70 17.25
C ALA A 10 -15.67 20.13 16.82
N VAL A 11 -16.40 20.77 15.89
CA VAL A 11 -15.93 22.01 15.19
C VAL A 11 -16.78 23.27 15.53
N LYS A 12 -17.78 23.20 16.42
CA LYS A 12 -18.70 24.33 16.63
C LYS A 12 -18.05 25.53 17.36
N ARG A 13 -17.79 26.61 16.60
CA ARG A 13 -17.35 27.94 17.07
C ARG A 13 -18.48 28.68 17.82
N PRO A 14 -18.23 29.40 18.94
CA PRO A 14 -19.13 30.44 19.41
C PRO A 14 -18.75 31.80 18.81
N GLY A 15 -19.77 32.53 18.37
CA GLY A 15 -19.68 33.80 17.64
C GLY A 15 -19.11 34.97 18.44
N SER A 16 -18.47 35.89 17.72
CA SER A 16 -17.90 37.12 18.24
C SER A 16 -18.96 38.22 18.39
N ARG A 17 -19.23 38.63 19.64
CA ARG A 17 -19.76 39.98 19.93
C ARG A 17 -18.60 40.87 20.38
N ARG A 18 -18.32 41.91 19.58
CA ARG A 18 -17.37 43.00 19.89
C ARG A 18 -17.86 43.80 21.11
N ARG A 19 -17.00 43.95 22.12
CA ARG A 19 -16.93 45.15 22.98
C ARG A 19 -15.47 45.44 23.31
N ARG A 20 -15.10 46.73 23.22
CA ARG A 20 -13.73 47.26 23.38
C ARG A 20 -13.45 47.65 24.85
N LEU A 21 -12.20 47.38 25.26
CA LEU A 21 -11.31 48.08 26.24
C LEU A 21 -11.63 47.99 27.75
N PRO A 22 -10.64 48.23 28.66
CA PRO A 22 -9.21 48.58 28.47
C PRO A 22 -8.17 47.67 29.17
N ARG A 23 -6.88 47.95 28.86
CA ARG A 23 -5.66 47.39 29.46
C ARG A 23 -5.61 47.57 30.98
N GLU A 24 -5.27 46.51 31.69
CA GLU A 24 -4.68 46.60 33.03
C GLU A 24 -3.53 45.58 33.18
N ARG A 25 -2.43 46.06 33.77
CA ARG A 25 -1.20 45.32 34.04
C ARG A 25 -1.30 44.82 35.49
N SER A 26 -1.27 43.51 35.72
CA SER A 26 -0.96 42.98 37.05
C SER A 26 -0.37 41.56 36.96
N GLN A 27 0.78 41.40 37.60
CA GLN A 27 1.48 40.14 37.82
C GLN A 27 0.62 39.19 38.69
N GLY A 28 0.63 37.88 38.39
CA GLY A 28 0.08 36.86 39.29
C GLY A 28 -0.18 35.48 38.68
N LYS A 29 0.65 34.50 39.08
CA LYS A 29 0.44 33.03 39.13
C LYS A 29 0.19 32.23 37.83
N PRO A 30 0.86 31.07 37.65
CA PRO A 30 0.60 30.15 36.54
C PRO A 30 -0.64 29.31 36.87
N GLY A 31 -1.72 29.51 36.12
CA GLY A 31 -2.99 28.82 36.33
C GLY A 31 -3.58 28.28 35.04
N ALA A 32 -3.91 26.99 35.08
CA ALA A 32 -4.91 26.27 34.26
C ALA A 32 -4.59 25.98 32.78
N THR A 33 -3.98 24.81 32.58
CA THR A 33 -4.13 23.92 31.42
C THR A 33 -5.59 23.75 30.98
N THR A 34 -5.91 24.08 29.73
CA THR A 34 -7.12 23.62 29.03
C THR A 34 -6.74 22.71 27.86
N THR A 35 -6.55 21.42 28.14
CA THR A 35 -6.75 20.32 27.19
C THR A 35 -8.23 19.95 27.22
N GLY A 36 -8.86 19.73 26.06
CA GLY A 36 -10.26 19.28 25.99
C GLY A 36 -10.51 17.99 26.80
N PRO A 37 -11.73 17.75 27.30
CA PRO A 37 -12.02 16.79 28.38
C PRO A 37 -11.88 15.29 28.07
N GLY A 38 -11.34 14.86 26.92
CA GLY A 38 -11.35 13.45 26.51
C GLY A 38 -10.04 12.84 26.01
N TRP A 39 -8.97 13.62 25.78
CA TRP A 39 -7.70 13.09 25.24
C TRP A 39 -6.71 12.72 26.36
N THR A 40 -5.85 11.74 26.12
CA THR A 40 -4.70 11.47 27.01
C THR A 40 -3.80 12.70 27.12
N LYS A 41 -3.34 13.00 28.34
CA LYS A 41 -2.48 14.16 28.60
C LYS A 41 -1.10 13.95 28.00
N VAL A 42 -0.57 14.97 27.33
CA VAL A 42 0.80 14.95 26.81
C VAL A 42 1.78 15.27 27.93
N GLY A 43 2.86 14.48 28.06
CA GLY A 43 3.87 14.68 29.10
C GLY A 43 4.82 15.86 28.88
N CYS A 44 4.90 16.42 27.65
CA CYS A 44 5.73 17.59 27.37
C CYS A 44 4.89 18.88 27.30
N PRO A 45 5.30 19.96 28.00
CA PRO A 45 4.71 21.30 27.84
C PRO A 45 4.84 21.86 26.42
N CYS A 46 5.86 21.42 25.68
CA CYS A 46 6.17 21.86 24.33
C CYS A 46 5.17 21.40 23.25
N CYS A 47 4.35 20.39 23.53
CA CYS A 47 3.43 19.81 22.56
C CYS A 47 1.96 20.11 22.87
N VAL A 48 1.68 21.13 23.70
CA VAL A 48 0.32 21.61 23.95
C VAL A 48 -0.16 22.33 22.69
N SER A 49 -0.85 21.59 21.82
CA SER A 49 -1.53 22.17 20.66
C SER A 49 -2.94 22.61 21.06
N GLU A 50 -3.37 23.77 20.57
CA GLU A 50 -4.75 24.24 20.75
C GLU A 50 -5.78 23.33 20.07
N ARG A 51 -5.37 22.58 19.03
CA ARG A 51 -6.21 21.63 18.29
C ARG A 51 -5.48 20.30 18.08
N VAL A 52 -6.20 19.20 18.32
CA VAL A 52 -5.74 17.84 18.08
C VAL A 52 -6.46 17.31 16.85
N GLU A 53 -5.71 17.02 15.79
CA GLU A 53 -6.26 16.40 14.58
C GLU A 53 -6.30 14.87 14.77
N PRO A 54 -7.45 14.22 14.61
CA PRO A 54 -7.55 12.77 14.67
C PRO A 54 -6.97 12.15 13.39
N LEU A 55 -6.06 11.17 13.53
CA LEU A 55 -5.30 10.61 12.41
C LEU A 55 -5.68 9.14 12.12
N VAL A 56 -5.82 8.32 13.16
CA VAL A 56 -6.04 6.87 13.01
C VAL A 56 -7.19 6.44 13.92
N LEU A 57 -8.02 5.54 13.42
CA LEU A 57 -9.03 4.83 14.19
C LEU A 57 -8.58 3.40 14.46
N VAL A 58 -8.69 2.98 15.70
CA VAL A 58 -8.47 1.60 16.15
C VAL A 58 -9.82 1.02 16.51
N LYS A 59 -10.24 0.00 15.76
CA LYS A 59 -11.48 -0.74 16.01
C LYS A 59 -11.18 -1.96 16.88
N LEU A 60 -11.84 -2.03 18.02
CA LEU A 60 -11.79 -3.14 18.95
C LEU A 60 -12.80 -4.23 18.56
N GLY A 61 -12.57 -5.45 19.05
CA GLY A 61 -13.54 -6.53 18.93
C GLY A 61 -14.77 -6.29 19.82
N GLU A 62 -15.92 -6.82 19.40
CA GLU A 62 -17.24 -6.65 20.06
C GLU A 62 -17.28 -7.19 21.51
N LYS A 63 -16.31 -8.03 21.91
CA LYS A 63 -16.23 -8.68 23.23
C LYS A 63 -15.17 -8.05 24.15
N VAL A 64 -14.61 -6.90 23.80
CA VAL A 64 -13.54 -6.28 24.58
C VAL A 64 -14.10 -5.60 25.83
N ARG A 65 -13.57 -5.95 27.00
CA ARG A 65 -13.99 -5.34 28.27
C ARG A 65 -13.54 -3.88 28.35
N PRO A 66 -14.30 -3.00 29.04
CA PRO A 66 -13.94 -1.58 29.19
C PRO A 66 -12.63 -1.36 29.98
N GLU A 67 -12.20 -2.36 30.78
CA GLU A 67 -10.90 -2.36 31.45
C GLU A 67 -9.75 -2.49 30.45
N THR A 68 -9.86 -3.40 29.50
CA THR A 68 -8.89 -3.62 28.41
C THR A 68 -8.78 -2.37 27.55
N LYS A 69 -9.90 -1.73 27.21
CA LYS A 69 -9.92 -0.46 26.46
C LYS A 69 -9.19 0.65 27.20
N ARG A 70 -9.46 0.85 28.49
CA ARG A 70 -8.77 1.85 29.33
C ARG A 70 -7.29 1.57 29.45
N TRP A 71 -6.90 0.30 29.62
CA TRP A 71 -5.51 -0.11 29.64
C TRP A 71 -4.80 0.21 28.32
N LEU A 72 -5.45 -0.07 27.18
CA LEU A 72 -4.89 0.20 25.85
C LEU A 72 -4.72 1.71 25.59
N ILE A 73 -5.72 2.52 25.94
CA ILE A 73 -5.63 4.00 25.86
C ILE A 73 -4.45 4.51 26.70
N ARG A 74 -4.29 3.98 27.92
CA ARG A 74 -3.16 4.34 28.78
C ARG A 74 -1.83 3.90 28.16
N LEU A 75 -1.75 2.70 27.59
CA LEU A 75 -0.55 2.19 26.94
C LEU A 75 -0.13 3.06 25.74
N ILE A 76 -1.08 3.43 24.88
CA ILE A 76 -0.84 4.32 23.73
C ILE A 76 -0.37 5.70 24.20
N GLY A 77 -0.96 6.23 25.27
CA GLY A 77 -0.62 7.52 25.85
C GLY A 77 0.69 7.57 26.65
N THR A 78 1.21 6.42 27.08
CA THR A 78 2.43 6.35 27.91
C THR A 78 3.66 6.70 27.07
N SER A 79 4.66 7.34 27.68
CA SER A 79 5.90 7.75 27.01
C SER A 79 6.67 6.53 26.45
N GLN A 80 7.41 6.73 25.35
CA GLN A 80 8.29 5.72 24.79
C GLN A 80 9.34 5.20 25.79
N LYS A 81 9.79 6.05 26.72
CA LYS A 81 10.75 5.66 27.79
C LYS A 81 10.18 4.57 28.70
N ASP A 82 8.89 4.64 28.97
CA ASP A 82 8.17 3.74 29.86
C ASP A 82 7.51 2.57 29.10
N GLY A 83 7.83 2.42 27.80
CA GLY A 83 7.35 1.31 26.96
C GLY A 83 5.99 1.53 26.31
N GLY A 84 5.49 2.77 26.29
CA GLY A 84 4.31 3.17 25.51
C GLY A 84 4.67 3.75 24.13
N ALA A 85 3.68 4.30 23.42
CA ALA A 85 3.85 4.86 22.07
C ALA A 85 4.08 6.39 22.07
N GLY A 86 3.80 7.08 23.18
CA GLY A 86 3.89 8.54 23.26
C GLY A 86 2.89 9.26 22.34
N LEU A 87 1.75 8.65 22.08
CA LEU A 87 0.68 9.15 21.22
C LEU A 87 -0.47 9.75 22.05
N MET A 88 -1.42 10.39 21.38
CA MET A 88 -2.65 10.87 21.99
C MET A 88 -3.78 9.90 21.66
N ALA A 89 -4.51 9.44 22.66
CA ALA A 89 -5.64 8.53 22.49
C ALA A 89 -6.91 9.14 23.08
N HIS A 90 -8.03 9.00 22.38
CA HIS A 90 -9.35 9.42 22.79
C HIS A 90 -10.29 8.19 22.80
N PRO A 91 -11.13 8.01 23.82
CA PRO A 91 -12.05 6.88 23.93
C PRO A 91 -13.19 6.87 22.90
N GLY A 92 -13.33 7.91 22.08
CA GLY A 92 -14.44 8.08 21.14
C GLY A 92 -15.66 8.71 21.79
N GLU A 93 -16.87 8.38 21.30
CA GLU A 93 -18.15 8.86 21.85
C GLU A 93 -18.39 8.35 23.28
N ASP A 94 -18.11 7.07 23.54
CA ASP A 94 -18.40 6.41 24.81
C ASP A 94 -17.26 5.50 25.31
N ALA A 95 -17.16 5.37 26.64
CA ALA A 95 -16.25 4.42 27.28
C ALA A 95 -16.56 2.95 26.93
N GLY A 96 -17.80 2.65 26.53
CA GLY A 96 -18.25 1.33 26.07
C GLY A 96 -18.19 1.11 24.56
N GLY A 97 -17.86 2.13 23.76
CA GLY A 97 -17.77 1.97 22.31
C GLY A 97 -16.53 1.18 21.87
N ASP A 98 -16.57 0.61 20.68
CA ASP A 98 -15.48 -0.23 20.15
C ASP A 98 -14.38 0.56 19.43
N ILE A 99 -14.39 1.89 19.53
CA ILE A 99 -13.49 2.75 18.76
C ILE A 99 -12.55 3.50 19.71
N ILE A 100 -11.28 3.57 19.33
CA ILE A 100 -10.29 4.47 19.91
C ILE A 100 -9.77 5.37 18.79
N VAL A 101 -9.80 6.68 19.03
CA VAL A 101 -9.24 7.67 18.10
C VAL A 101 -7.82 7.98 18.54
N VAL A 102 -6.87 7.89 17.63
CA VAL A 102 -5.45 8.11 17.87
C VAL A 102 -4.97 9.32 17.09
N SER A 103 -4.18 10.14 17.74
CA SER A 103 -3.47 11.29 17.19
C SER A 103 -2.03 11.29 17.70
N ALA A 104 -1.19 12.15 17.14
CA ALA A 104 0.22 12.24 17.50
C ALA A 104 0.60 13.69 17.83
N PRO A 105 1.31 13.93 18.94
CA PRO A 105 1.81 15.27 19.23
C PRO A 105 3.00 15.61 18.31
N ARG A 106 3.20 16.90 18.03
CA ARG A 106 4.29 17.43 17.18
C ARG A 106 5.65 16.81 17.51
N CYS A 107 5.96 16.71 18.79
CA CYS A 107 7.27 16.22 19.25
C CYS A 107 7.50 14.74 18.94
N THR A 108 6.45 13.90 19.04
CA THR A 108 6.52 12.48 18.69
C THR A 108 6.65 12.32 17.17
N LEU A 109 5.89 13.09 16.39
CA LEU A 109 6.00 13.07 14.92
C LEU A 109 7.42 13.45 14.44
N LEU A 110 8.01 14.51 14.98
CA LEU A 110 9.36 14.93 14.59
C LEU A 110 10.43 13.90 15.01
N ARG A 111 10.31 13.28 16.19
CA ARG A 111 11.22 12.21 16.60
C ARG A 111 11.07 10.98 15.72
N ALA A 112 9.85 10.57 15.41
CA ALA A 112 9.58 9.50 14.47
C ALA A 112 10.13 9.82 13.06
N THR A 113 10.09 11.09 12.65
CA THR A 113 10.69 11.56 11.38
C THR A 113 12.20 11.31 11.35
N GLU A 114 12.91 11.63 12.43
CA GLU A 114 14.35 11.40 12.58
C GLU A 114 14.67 9.89 12.66
N GLU A 115 13.89 9.13 13.41
CA GLU A 115 14.08 7.67 13.56
C GLU A 115 13.85 6.91 12.26
N LEU A 116 12.87 7.33 11.47
CA LEU A 116 12.62 6.79 10.14
C LEU A 116 13.67 7.26 9.13
N GLY A 117 14.41 8.35 9.43
CA GLY A 117 15.39 8.94 8.53
C GLY A 117 14.74 9.53 7.28
N LEU A 118 13.57 10.18 7.43
CA LEU A 118 12.88 10.82 6.31
C LEU A 118 13.68 12.01 5.81
N CYS A 119 13.83 12.13 4.49
CA CYS A 119 14.49 13.26 3.87
C CYS A 119 13.50 14.40 3.60
N LYS A 120 13.89 15.62 3.95
CA LYS A 120 13.10 16.84 3.81
C LYS A 120 13.94 17.94 3.17
N LEU A 121 13.26 18.94 2.62
CA LEU A 121 13.90 20.10 2.01
C LEU A 121 14.56 20.95 3.11
N TYR A 122 15.87 21.11 2.98
CA TYR A 122 16.64 22.03 3.80
C TYR A 122 16.43 23.48 3.32
N GLY A 123 16.79 24.46 4.14
CA GLY A 123 16.71 25.88 3.78
C GLY A 123 17.53 26.24 2.53
N SER A 124 18.58 25.47 2.21
CA SER A 124 19.38 25.61 0.99
C SER A 124 18.68 25.12 -0.29
N GLY A 125 17.61 24.33 -0.16
CA GLY A 125 16.94 23.66 -1.27
C GLY A 125 17.38 22.21 -1.49
N ASP A 126 18.36 21.71 -0.73
CA ASP A 126 18.83 20.33 -0.81
C ASP A 126 17.91 19.37 -0.03
N MET A 127 17.91 18.09 -0.43
CA MET A 127 17.18 17.02 0.27
C MET A 127 18.08 16.37 1.30
N GLU A 128 17.80 16.62 2.58
CA GLU A 128 18.61 16.11 3.70
C GLU A 128 17.79 15.26 4.66
N ALA A 129 18.43 14.32 5.35
CA ALA A 129 17.78 13.53 6.39
C ALA A 129 17.42 14.42 7.58
N PHE A 130 16.16 14.38 8.01
CA PHE A 130 15.68 15.21 9.11
C PHE A 130 16.38 14.87 10.43
N SER A 131 16.87 15.89 11.14
CA SER A 131 17.32 15.77 12.53
C SER A 131 16.53 16.70 13.44
N TYR A 132 16.15 16.18 14.61
CA TYR A 132 15.35 16.93 15.58
C TYR A 132 16.11 18.13 16.17
N ASN A 133 17.44 18.02 16.28
CA ASN A 133 18.30 19.08 16.80
C ASN A 133 18.42 20.24 15.81
N ASP A 134 18.46 19.93 14.51
CA ASP A 134 18.60 20.89 13.41
C ASP A 134 17.27 21.29 12.76
N ARG A 135 16.15 21.03 13.44
CA ARG A 135 14.79 21.17 12.88
C ARG A 135 14.49 22.56 12.31
N HIS A 136 15.09 23.61 12.85
CA HIS A 136 14.82 25.00 12.49
C HIS A 136 15.35 25.38 11.10
N ASN A 137 16.35 24.65 10.60
CA ASN A 137 16.93 24.90 9.28
C ASN A 137 16.16 24.19 8.15
N PHE A 138 15.23 23.30 8.48
CA PHE A 138 14.34 22.68 7.50
C PHE A 138 13.20 23.61 7.12
N LYS A 139 12.87 23.61 5.82
CA LYS A 139 11.80 24.44 5.27
C LYS A 139 10.45 24.05 5.88
N ASP A 140 9.66 25.05 6.27
CA ASP A 140 8.31 24.91 6.82
C ASP A 140 8.20 24.05 8.09
N SER A 141 9.31 23.81 8.81
CA SER A 141 9.37 22.97 10.02
C SER A 141 8.43 23.39 11.16
N ASP A 142 7.94 24.63 11.13
CA ASP A 142 6.96 25.16 12.07
C ASP A 142 5.52 24.76 11.77
N ASN A 143 5.18 24.54 10.51
CA ASN A 143 3.85 24.11 10.10
C ASN A 143 3.83 22.61 9.81
N MET A 144 3.30 21.83 10.74
CA MET A 144 3.28 20.37 10.64
C MET A 144 2.47 19.84 9.45
N GLU A 145 1.42 20.55 9.03
CA GLU A 145 0.57 20.13 7.90
C GLU A 145 1.29 20.23 6.55
N VAL A 146 2.21 21.19 6.44
CA VAL A 146 3.03 21.41 5.24
C VAL A 146 4.31 20.58 5.32
N PHE A 147 4.94 20.53 6.49
CA PHE A 147 6.19 19.81 6.71
C PHE A 147 6.02 18.30 6.57
N LEU A 148 4.95 17.74 7.17
CA LEU A 148 4.61 16.33 7.06
C LEU A 148 3.29 16.16 6.32
N THR A 149 3.36 15.42 5.22
CA THR A 149 2.18 15.03 4.45
C THR A 149 1.22 14.21 5.31
N LEU A 150 -0.05 14.19 4.93
CA LEU A 150 -1.07 13.40 5.64
C LEU A 150 -0.69 11.91 5.70
N ALA A 151 -0.19 11.37 4.59
CA ALA A 151 0.27 9.99 4.50
C ALA A 151 1.43 9.68 5.45
N GLU A 152 2.43 10.57 5.55
CA GLU A 152 3.55 10.41 6.49
C GLU A 152 3.09 10.42 7.95
N ARG A 153 2.15 11.31 8.31
CA ARG A 153 1.61 11.38 9.66
C ARG A 153 0.84 10.11 10.03
N HIS A 154 0.03 9.58 9.12
CA HIS A 154 -0.62 8.27 9.30
C HIS A 154 0.40 7.15 9.46
N TYR A 155 1.43 7.13 8.63
CA TYR A 155 2.49 6.13 8.68
C TYR A 155 3.26 6.17 10.00
N MET A 156 3.56 7.36 10.53
CA MET A 156 4.23 7.51 11.83
C MET A 156 3.39 6.95 12.98
N VAL A 157 2.09 7.25 13.01
CA VAL A 157 1.19 6.68 14.01
C VAL A 157 1.20 5.16 13.93
N LYS A 158 1.08 4.60 12.71
CA LYS A 158 1.16 3.15 12.50
C LYS A 158 2.50 2.58 12.98
N TYR A 159 3.60 3.21 12.62
CA TYR A 159 4.95 2.79 12.99
C TYR A 159 5.14 2.72 14.51
N GLU A 160 4.64 3.72 15.25
CA GLU A 160 4.70 3.75 16.71
C GLU A 160 3.83 2.66 17.35
N LEU A 161 2.62 2.42 16.82
CA LEU A 161 1.73 1.36 17.30
C LEU A 161 2.32 -0.05 17.03
N ASP A 162 2.79 -0.30 15.81
CA ASP A 162 3.43 -1.56 15.41
C ASP A 162 4.78 -1.76 16.14
N GLY A 163 5.39 -0.67 16.59
CA GLY A 163 6.62 -0.61 17.39
C GLY A 163 6.44 -0.96 18.88
N LEU A 164 5.20 -1.05 19.38
CA LEU A 164 4.94 -1.37 20.79
C LEU A 164 5.46 -2.76 21.16
N ARG A 165 6.28 -2.82 22.20
CA ARG A 165 6.89 -4.05 22.73
C ARG A 165 6.67 -4.13 24.23
N ALA A 166 6.35 -5.32 24.73
CA ALA A 166 6.23 -5.54 26.16
C ALA A 166 7.62 -5.46 26.81
N GLN A 167 7.81 -4.56 27.78
CA GLN A 167 9.08 -4.46 28.52
C GLN A 167 9.24 -5.53 29.61
N ARG A 168 8.12 -6.08 30.07
CA ARG A 168 8.01 -7.08 31.14
C ARG A 168 6.91 -8.06 30.77
N ASP A 169 6.83 -9.15 31.52
CA ASP A 169 5.72 -10.07 31.36
C ASP A 169 4.44 -9.39 31.87
N LEU A 170 3.53 -9.07 30.95
CA LEU A 170 2.30 -8.34 31.21
C LEU A 170 1.11 -9.24 30.92
N ARG A 171 0.17 -9.28 31.86
CA ARG A 171 -1.17 -9.83 31.63
C ARG A 171 -2.07 -8.73 31.10
N VAL A 172 -2.73 -8.98 29.97
CA VAL A 172 -3.70 -8.05 29.41
C VAL A 172 -4.94 -8.04 30.32
N PRO A 173 -5.32 -6.89 30.91
CA PRO A 173 -6.47 -6.83 31.80
C PRO A 173 -7.75 -7.24 31.06
N GLY A 174 -8.57 -8.09 31.67
CA GLY A 174 -9.88 -8.48 31.14
C GLY A 174 -9.89 -9.60 30.09
N LEU A 175 -8.72 -10.17 29.75
CA LEU A 175 -8.60 -11.37 28.89
C LEU A 175 -8.23 -12.61 29.72
N SER A 176 -8.59 -13.80 29.21
CA SER A 176 -8.24 -15.10 29.84
C SER A 176 -6.72 -15.32 29.93
N ASP A 177 -6.28 -16.18 30.84
CA ASP A 177 -4.85 -16.49 31.14
C ASP A 177 -4.01 -16.98 29.93
N SER A 178 -4.64 -17.28 28.79
CA SER A 178 -3.96 -17.68 27.55
C SER A 178 -3.24 -16.52 26.85
N CYS A 179 -3.56 -15.25 27.15
CA CYS A 179 -2.95 -14.08 26.50
C CYS A 179 -1.96 -13.37 27.45
N THR A 180 -0.86 -14.05 27.77
CA THR A 180 0.28 -13.44 28.48
C THR A 180 1.26 -12.82 27.48
N LEU A 181 1.53 -11.52 27.61
CA LEU A 181 2.57 -10.85 26.82
C LEU A 181 3.91 -11.14 27.50
N GLN A 182 4.76 -11.94 26.85
CA GLN A 182 6.13 -12.14 27.32
C GLN A 182 6.99 -10.93 26.97
N ASN A 183 8.09 -10.76 27.69
CA ASN A 183 9.08 -9.72 27.41
C ASN A 183 9.50 -9.72 25.93
N ARG A 184 9.55 -8.52 25.33
CA ARG A 184 9.88 -8.22 23.94
C ARG A 184 8.88 -8.69 22.88
N ASN A 185 7.73 -9.25 23.27
CA ASN A 185 6.68 -9.55 22.30
C ASN A 185 6.10 -8.26 21.71
N ASN A 186 5.75 -8.29 20.42
CA ASN A 186 4.97 -7.24 19.79
C ASN A 186 3.56 -7.26 20.38
N ILE A 187 3.20 -6.17 21.07
CA ILE A 187 1.91 -6.06 21.74
C ILE A 187 0.80 -6.00 20.69
N TRP A 188 0.98 -5.17 19.66
CA TRP A 188 -0.03 -4.90 18.64
C TRP A 188 -0.39 -6.17 17.85
N GLN A 189 0.61 -6.87 17.33
CA GLN A 189 0.41 -8.13 16.58
C GLN A 189 -0.29 -9.21 17.40
N LYS A 190 0.04 -9.33 18.70
CA LYS A 190 -0.57 -10.34 19.57
C LYS A 190 -2.02 -9.97 19.93
N LEU A 191 -2.34 -8.68 20.03
CA LEU A 191 -3.71 -8.21 20.23
C LEU A 191 -4.58 -8.39 18.97
N GLU A 192 -3.99 -8.22 17.79
CA GLU A 192 -4.65 -8.54 16.51
C GLU A 192 -4.93 -10.04 16.39
N SER A 193 -3.93 -10.90 16.66
CA SER A 193 -4.12 -12.36 16.61
C SER A 193 -5.13 -12.87 17.65
N ALA A 194 -5.23 -12.19 18.80
CA ALA A 194 -6.20 -12.50 19.84
C ALA A 194 -7.61 -11.94 19.55
N GLY A 195 -7.80 -11.18 18.46
CA GLY A 195 -9.08 -10.56 18.10
C GLY A 195 -9.52 -9.42 19.01
N VAL A 196 -8.61 -8.86 19.82
CA VAL A 196 -8.87 -7.68 20.65
C VAL A 196 -8.90 -6.42 19.78
N ILE A 197 -7.92 -6.30 18.89
CA ILE A 197 -7.88 -5.29 17.85
C ILE A 197 -8.37 -5.95 16.58
N LYS A 198 -9.46 -5.44 16.02
CA LYS A 198 -10.03 -5.97 14.78
C LYS A 198 -9.31 -5.37 13.58
N ASP A 199 -9.27 -4.05 13.53
CA ASP A 199 -8.67 -3.30 12.41
C ASP A 199 -8.13 -1.95 12.90
N THR A 200 -7.09 -1.46 12.21
CA THR A 200 -6.60 -0.09 12.33
C THR A 200 -6.67 0.60 10.98
N PHE A 201 -7.34 1.74 10.89
CA PHE A 201 -7.52 2.45 9.63
C PHE A 201 -7.25 3.95 9.77
N PRO A 202 -6.55 4.57 8.79
CA PRO A 202 -6.33 6.01 8.77
C PRO A 202 -7.63 6.76 8.48
N LEU A 203 -7.72 7.98 9.00
CA LEU A 203 -8.86 8.88 8.75
C LEU A 203 -8.64 9.70 7.48
N HIS A 204 -9.68 9.78 6.66
CA HIS A 204 -9.67 10.64 5.48
C HIS A 204 -10.00 12.08 5.86
N ASN A 205 -9.21 13.02 5.37
CA ASN A 205 -9.59 14.43 5.35
C ASN A 205 -10.50 14.69 4.13
N PRO A 206 -11.80 15.03 4.34
CA PRO A 206 -12.76 15.17 3.25
C PRO A 206 -12.49 16.42 2.39
N GLU A 207 -11.94 17.48 2.96
CA GLU A 207 -11.64 18.72 2.24
C GLU A 207 -10.50 18.48 1.23
N GLN A 208 -9.39 17.92 1.70
CA GLN A 208 -8.24 17.59 0.84
C GLN A 208 -8.62 16.56 -0.24
N LEU A 209 -9.47 15.60 0.07
CA LEU A 209 -9.93 14.60 -0.89
C LEU A 209 -10.79 15.23 -2.00
N LYS A 210 -11.64 16.20 -1.64
CA LYS A 210 -12.48 16.93 -2.60
C LYS A 210 -11.66 17.82 -3.53
N ASP A 211 -10.57 18.38 -3.04
CA ASP A 211 -9.67 19.18 -3.88
C ASP A 211 -8.82 18.29 -4.79
N LEU A 212 -8.33 17.16 -4.26
CA LEU A 212 -7.61 16.15 -5.05
C LEU A 212 -8.49 15.56 -6.14
N SER A 213 -9.76 15.23 -5.86
CA SER A 213 -10.67 14.65 -6.85
C SER A 213 -10.95 15.61 -8.00
N LYS A 214 -11.13 16.90 -7.69
CA LYS A 214 -11.29 17.94 -8.70
C LYS A 214 -10.07 18.06 -9.60
N ALA A 215 -8.87 18.09 -9.01
CA ALA A 215 -7.62 18.19 -9.76
C ALA A 215 -7.32 16.94 -10.60
N TRP A 216 -7.75 15.76 -10.14
CA TRP A 216 -7.37 14.50 -10.77
C TRP A 216 -8.29 14.10 -11.93
N TYR A 217 -9.60 14.05 -11.72
CA TYR A 217 -10.53 13.52 -12.73
C TYR A 217 -11.69 14.45 -13.10
N ALA A 218 -11.94 15.52 -12.33
CA ALA A 218 -12.93 16.52 -12.72
C ALA A 218 -12.34 17.65 -13.57
N GLY A 219 -11.01 17.74 -13.65
CA GLY A 219 -10.29 18.72 -14.45
C GLY A 219 -10.01 18.21 -15.87
N ASN A 220 -9.82 19.14 -16.81
CA ASN A 220 -9.46 18.84 -18.20
C ASN A 220 -7.94 18.56 -18.37
N GLN A 221 -7.28 18.05 -17.33
CA GLN A 221 -5.82 17.86 -17.32
C GLN A 221 -5.45 16.48 -17.86
N LEU A 222 -4.63 16.46 -18.91
CA LEU A 222 -4.06 15.24 -19.50
C LEU A 222 -3.03 14.55 -18.57
N GLY A 223 -2.46 15.29 -17.61
CA GLY A 223 -1.45 14.79 -16.68
C GLY A 223 -2.01 14.56 -15.28
N GLN A 224 -1.64 13.44 -14.67
CA GLN A 224 -2.07 13.09 -13.31
C GLN A 224 -1.32 13.92 -12.25
N PRO A 225 -1.99 14.43 -11.19
CA PRO A 225 -1.35 15.20 -10.12
C PRO A 225 -0.59 14.31 -9.12
N LEU A 226 0.54 13.75 -9.56
CA LEU A 226 1.29 12.72 -8.82
C LEU A 226 1.77 13.17 -7.42
N ASP A 227 2.13 14.44 -7.25
CA ASP A 227 2.59 14.94 -5.94
C ASP A 227 1.46 15.01 -4.92
N SER A 228 0.27 15.43 -5.35
CA SER A 228 -0.91 15.47 -4.49
C SER A 228 -1.38 14.05 -4.11
N VAL A 229 -1.31 13.10 -5.06
CA VAL A 229 -1.56 11.68 -4.80
C VAL A 229 -0.56 11.14 -3.77
N ASN A 230 0.74 11.46 -3.92
CA ASN A 230 1.77 11.06 -2.97
C ASN A 230 1.56 11.66 -1.57
N ALA A 231 1.22 12.95 -1.48
CA ALA A 231 0.98 13.61 -0.19
C ALA A 231 -0.24 13.02 0.56
N TYR A 232 -1.25 12.58 -0.17
CA TYR A 232 -2.49 12.06 0.42
C TYR A 232 -2.45 10.55 0.70
N PHE A 233 -2.05 9.73 -0.29
CA PHE A 233 -2.06 8.27 -0.21
C PHE A 233 -0.68 7.65 0.08
N GLY A 234 0.39 8.42 -0.03
CA GLY A 234 1.77 7.96 0.15
C GLY A 234 2.43 7.48 -1.14
N SER A 235 3.74 7.27 -1.05
CA SER A 235 4.58 6.99 -2.23
C SER A 235 4.27 5.68 -2.94
N PRO A 236 3.93 4.55 -2.27
CA PRO A 236 3.60 3.31 -2.99
C PRO A 236 2.43 3.47 -3.96
N VAL A 237 1.37 4.16 -3.53
CA VAL A 237 0.19 4.42 -4.37
C VAL A 237 0.52 5.41 -5.49
N ALA A 238 1.30 6.45 -5.20
CA ALA A 238 1.73 7.41 -6.21
C ALA A 238 2.67 6.79 -7.28
N PHE A 239 3.54 5.85 -6.89
CA PHE A 239 4.36 5.10 -7.86
C PHE A 239 3.52 4.21 -8.77
N TYR A 240 2.46 3.59 -8.24
CA TYR A 240 1.51 2.83 -9.05
C TYR A 240 0.86 3.72 -10.13
N PHE A 241 0.31 4.88 -9.73
CA PHE A 241 -0.31 5.80 -10.69
C PHE A 241 0.69 6.43 -11.65
N SER A 242 1.91 6.73 -11.19
CA SER A 242 2.97 7.18 -12.09
C SER A 242 3.39 6.10 -13.09
N PHE A 243 3.40 4.83 -12.69
CA PHE A 243 3.68 3.72 -13.60
C PHE A 243 2.56 3.56 -14.62
N LEU A 244 1.30 3.62 -14.16
CA LEU A 244 0.14 3.54 -15.02
C LEU A 244 0.14 4.65 -16.09
N ASP A 245 0.36 5.91 -15.69
CA ASP A 245 0.50 7.05 -16.60
C ASP A 245 1.62 6.80 -17.62
N PHE A 246 2.81 6.44 -17.15
CA PHE A 246 3.94 6.15 -18.03
C PHE A 246 3.66 4.99 -19.00
N TYR A 247 3.03 3.92 -18.51
CA TYR A 247 2.69 2.74 -19.29
C TYR A 247 1.67 3.07 -20.38
N THR A 248 0.61 3.79 -20.08
CA THR A 248 -0.41 4.22 -21.05
C THR A 248 0.21 5.03 -22.20
N TRP A 249 1.05 6.03 -21.88
CA TRP A 249 1.75 6.80 -22.91
C TRP A 249 2.76 5.97 -23.70
N SER A 250 3.41 4.99 -23.05
CA SER A 250 4.37 4.11 -23.71
C SER A 250 3.72 3.07 -24.65
N LEU A 251 2.42 2.81 -24.52
CA LEU A 251 1.70 1.90 -25.41
C LEU A 251 1.28 2.56 -26.73
N LEU A 252 1.29 3.90 -26.80
CA LEU A 252 0.92 4.62 -28.02
C LEU A 252 1.84 4.29 -29.21
N PRO A 253 3.19 4.30 -29.10
CA PRO A 253 4.04 4.00 -30.24
C PRO A 253 3.85 2.57 -30.79
N PRO A 254 3.81 1.50 -29.97
CA PRO A 254 3.44 0.16 -30.43
C PRO A 254 2.05 0.09 -31.06
N ALA A 255 1.05 0.76 -30.48
CA ALA A 255 -0.32 0.75 -31.01
C ALA A 255 -0.41 1.43 -32.38
N ILE A 256 0.24 2.59 -32.54
CA ILE A 256 0.32 3.30 -33.82
C ILE A 256 1.03 2.42 -34.85
N LEU A 257 2.17 1.82 -34.52
CA LEU A 257 2.89 0.94 -35.43
C LEU A 257 2.04 -0.26 -35.85
N GLY A 258 1.37 -0.93 -34.90
CA GLY A 258 0.48 -2.04 -35.16
C GLY A 258 -0.64 -1.66 -36.13
N LEU A 259 -1.33 -0.54 -35.86
CA LEU A 259 -2.38 -0.02 -36.75
C LEU A 259 -1.85 0.33 -38.15
N THR A 260 -0.65 0.91 -38.25
CA THR A 260 -0.05 1.23 -39.55
C THR A 260 0.25 -0.04 -40.35
N ILE A 261 0.80 -1.08 -39.73
CA ILE A 261 1.10 -2.35 -40.42
C ILE A 261 -0.20 -2.99 -40.89
N THR A 262 -1.23 -3.06 -40.02
CA THR A 262 -2.53 -3.62 -40.39
C THR A 262 -3.21 -2.87 -41.53
N TYR A 263 -3.11 -1.53 -41.58
CA TYR A 263 -3.77 -0.73 -42.62
C TYR A 263 -2.98 -0.66 -43.94
N PHE A 264 -1.65 -0.60 -43.89
CA PHE A 264 -0.80 -0.40 -45.08
C PHE A 264 -0.26 -1.69 -45.70
N SER A 265 -0.12 -2.78 -44.94
CA SER A 265 0.26 -4.09 -45.50
C SER A 265 -0.99 -4.85 -45.93
N GLY A 266 -1.37 -4.73 -47.21
CA GLY A 266 -2.48 -5.48 -47.81
C GLY A 266 -2.36 -7.02 -47.70
N GLU A 267 -1.14 -7.53 -47.48
CA GLU A 267 -0.87 -8.96 -47.21
C GLU A 267 -1.40 -9.43 -45.85
N VAL A 268 -1.36 -8.59 -44.80
CA VAL A 268 -1.84 -8.96 -43.45
C VAL A 268 -3.37 -9.08 -43.43
N GLN A 269 -4.07 -8.25 -44.22
CA GLN A 269 -5.52 -8.36 -44.41
C GLN A 269 -5.89 -9.68 -45.13
N LYS A 270 -5.04 -10.17 -46.04
CA LYS A 270 -5.27 -11.39 -46.82
C LYS A 270 -5.04 -12.64 -45.97
N GLU A 271 -3.95 -12.70 -45.21
CA GLU A 271 -3.68 -13.81 -44.27
C GLU A 271 -4.69 -13.92 -43.12
N MET A 272 -5.25 -12.79 -42.64
CA MET A 272 -6.29 -12.81 -41.59
C MET A 272 -7.64 -13.33 -42.10
N VAL A 273 -7.93 -13.15 -43.40
CA VAL A 273 -9.13 -13.71 -44.05
C VAL A 273 -8.93 -15.19 -44.42
N ASP A 274 -7.72 -15.57 -44.83
CA ASP A 274 -7.37 -16.96 -45.14
C ASP A 274 -7.19 -17.83 -43.88
N SER A 275 -6.96 -17.23 -42.70
CA SER A 275 -6.90 -17.98 -41.42
C SER A 275 -8.27 -18.47 -40.94
N ASP A 276 -9.37 -17.82 -41.35
CA ASP A 276 -10.75 -18.26 -41.04
C ASP A 276 -11.26 -19.30 -42.05
N SER A 277 -10.63 -19.35 -43.23
CA SER A 277 -10.92 -20.28 -44.32
C SER A 277 -9.73 -21.22 -44.50
N GLY A 278 -9.58 -22.24 -43.64
CA GLY A 278 -8.40 -23.13 -43.59
C GLY A 278 -8.00 -23.83 -44.89
N SER A 279 -7.43 -23.08 -45.85
CA SER A 279 -6.82 -23.55 -47.07
C SER A 279 -5.43 -22.91 -47.19
N GLN A 280 -4.41 -23.68 -46.83
CA GLN A 280 -3.04 -23.40 -47.24
C GLN A 280 -2.96 -23.56 -48.76
N VAL A 281 -2.97 -22.45 -49.50
CA VAL A 281 -2.46 -22.43 -50.87
C VAL A 281 -1.15 -21.67 -50.82
N MET A 282 -0.05 -22.41 -50.94
CA MET A 282 1.26 -21.84 -51.26
C MET A 282 1.19 -21.35 -52.70
N ASP A 283 1.17 -20.04 -52.91
CA ASP A 283 1.39 -19.45 -54.23
C ASP A 283 2.89 -19.13 -54.35
N GLU A 284 3.61 -19.95 -55.12
CA GLU A 284 4.95 -19.64 -55.60
C GLU A 284 4.81 -18.62 -56.75
N GLY A 285 5.19 -17.37 -56.48
CA GLY A 285 5.28 -16.33 -57.48
C GLY A 285 6.35 -15.31 -57.11
N GLU A 286 7.52 -15.44 -57.75
CA GLU A 286 8.65 -14.51 -57.66
C GLU A 286 8.24 -13.08 -58.04
N ASP A 287 8.56 -12.10 -57.19
CA ASP A 287 9.13 -10.83 -57.63
C ASP A 287 9.91 -10.13 -56.50
N SER A 288 11.04 -9.56 -56.89
CA SER A 288 12.19 -9.27 -56.05
C SER A 288 12.12 -7.93 -55.31
N GLY A 289 12.25 -7.99 -53.99
CA GLY A 289 12.64 -6.90 -53.09
C GLY A 289 12.79 -7.47 -51.67
N PRO A 290 13.66 -6.91 -50.79
CA PRO A 290 13.68 -7.32 -49.40
C PRO A 290 12.47 -6.70 -48.70
N THR A 291 11.27 -7.24 -48.95
CA THR A 291 10.08 -6.94 -48.17
C THR A 291 10.28 -7.60 -46.82
N ALA A 292 10.95 -6.90 -45.90
CA ALA A 292 10.88 -7.24 -44.49
C ALA A 292 9.38 -7.35 -44.15
N SER A 293 8.89 -8.57 -43.93
CA SER A 293 7.48 -8.81 -43.65
C SER A 293 7.08 -7.91 -42.48
N GLY A 294 5.90 -7.29 -42.52
CA GLY A 294 5.49 -6.32 -41.49
C GLY A 294 5.66 -6.86 -40.06
N HIS A 295 5.51 -8.17 -39.89
CA HIS A 295 5.77 -8.90 -38.65
C HIS A 295 7.23 -8.86 -38.19
N MET A 296 8.22 -8.94 -39.09
CA MET A 296 9.64 -8.78 -38.73
C MET A 296 9.92 -7.38 -38.21
N ILE A 297 9.35 -6.35 -38.85
CA ILE A 297 9.50 -4.96 -38.43
C ILE A 297 8.87 -4.76 -37.04
N GLN A 298 7.67 -5.29 -36.82
CA GLN A 298 6.99 -5.25 -35.54
C GLN A 298 7.77 -5.97 -34.43
N ALA A 299 8.37 -7.13 -34.72
CA ALA A 299 9.14 -7.90 -33.75
C ALA A 299 10.41 -7.15 -33.32
N VAL A 300 11.19 -6.62 -34.27
CA VAL A 300 12.39 -5.83 -33.99
C VAL A 300 12.03 -4.57 -33.20
N PHE A 301 10.98 -3.87 -33.60
CA PHE A 301 10.48 -2.72 -32.86
C PHE A 301 10.08 -3.09 -31.42
N SER A 302 9.36 -4.19 -31.23
CA SER A 302 8.89 -4.62 -29.90
C SER A 302 10.04 -4.96 -28.95
N MET A 303 11.10 -5.61 -29.46
CA MET A 303 12.32 -5.89 -28.68
C MET A 303 13.01 -4.59 -28.25
N LEU A 304 13.22 -3.66 -29.18
CA LEU A 304 13.84 -2.37 -28.90
C LEU A 304 12.99 -1.54 -27.94
N TRP A 305 11.69 -1.45 -28.20
CA TRP A 305 10.76 -0.66 -27.40
C TRP A 305 10.67 -1.18 -25.96
N SER A 306 10.67 -2.49 -25.75
CA SER A 306 10.68 -3.09 -24.41
C SER A 306 11.90 -2.65 -23.60
N THR A 307 13.10 -2.65 -24.21
CA THR A 307 14.32 -2.18 -23.54
C THR A 307 14.28 -0.68 -23.23
N VAL A 308 13.85 0.14 -24.19
CA VAL A 308 13.69 1.59 -24.02
C VAL A 308 12.67 1.90 -22.92
N PHE A 309 11.53 1.22 -22.92
CA PHE A 309 10.49 1.35 -21.91
C PHE A 309 11.04 1.12 -20.50
N MET A 310 11.76 0.01 -20.30
CA MET A 310 12.32 -0.32 -18.99
C MET A 310 13.36 0.70 -18.52
N GLU A 311 14.25 1.18 -19.39
CA GLU A 311 15.26 2.19 -19.02
C GLU A 311 14.65 3.56 -18.73
N LEU A 312 13.67 3.99 -19.54
CA LEU A 312 12.93 5.23 -19.30
C LEU A 312 12.13 5.16 -17.99
N TRP A 313 11.52 4.02 -17.68
CA TRP A 313 10.85 3.81 -16.40
C TRP A 313 11.82 3.90 -15.22
N LYS A 314 12.98 3.23 -15.29
CA LYS A 314 14.02 3.32 -14.24
C LYS A 314 14.45 4.76 -14.00
N ARG A 315 14.67 5.54 -15.07
CA ARG A 315 15.03 6.96 -14.98
C ARG A 315 13.91 7.79 -14.33
N ARG A 316 12.65 7.62 -14.76
CA ARG A 316 11.49 8.34 -14.20
C ARG A 316 11.28 7.99 -12.72
N SER A 317 11.35 6.70 -12.39
CA SER A 317 11.22 6.19 -11.01
C SER A 317 12.30 6.77 -10.09
N SER A 318 13.55 6.82 -10.56
CA SER A 318 14.66 7.45 -9.82
C SER A 318 14.40 8.93 -9.55
N SER A 319 13.99 9.70 -10.57
CA SER A 319 13.66 11.13 -10.43
C SER A 319 12.54 11.38 -9.41
N LEU A 320 11.45 10.60 -9.46
CA LEU A 320 10.35 10.70 -8.50
C LEU A 320 10.77 10.29 -7.08
N SER A 321 11.58 9.24 -6.94
CA SER A 321 12.08 8.79 -5.65
C SER A 321 12.97 9.83 -4.96
N PHE A 322 13.73 10.60 -5.75
CA PHE A 322 14.52 11.72 -5.25
C PHE A 322 13.60 12.89 -4.86
N ARG A 323 12.67 13.28 -5.74
CA ARG A 323 11.72 14.38 -5.48
C ARG A 323 10.86 14.15 -4.23
N TRP A 324 10.47 12.91 -3.98
CA TRP A 324 9.67 12.52 -2.82
C TRP A 324 10.51 12.14 -1.58
N GLY A 325 11.85 12.21 -1.65
CA GLY A 325 12.73 11.91 -0.52
C GLY A 325 12.78 10.44 -0.10
N THR A 326 12.21 9.52 -0.89
CA THR A 326 12.16 8.08 -0.58
C THR A 326 13.42 7.33 -1.00
N LEU A 327 14.25 7.90 -1.88
CA LEU A 327 15.51 7.28 -2.34
C LEU A 327 16.46 6.94 -1.19
N HIS A 328 16.58 7.84 -0.20
CA HIS A 328 17.48 7.68 0.93
C HIS A 328 16.86 6.87 2.08
N LEU A 329 15.52 6.86 2.19
CA LEU A 329 14.77 6.08 3.17
C LEU A 329 15.08 4.57 3.07
N CYS A 330 15.19 4.03 1.85
CA CYS A 330 15.60 2.63 1.65
C CYS A 330 17.03 2.32 2.11
N ARG A 331 17.93 3.32 2.15
CA ARG A 331 19.31 3.15 2.66
C ARG A 331 19.36 3.30 4.17
N ALA A 332 18.57 4.22 4.74
CA ALA A 332 18.45 4.41 6.18
C ALA A 332 17.80 3.19 6.85
N LEU A 333 16.70 2.64 6.30
CA LEU A 333 16.09 1.40 6.79
C LEU A 333 17.03 0.18 6.74
N ARG A 334 17.97 0.14 5.77
CA ARG A 334 19.02 -0.90 5.69
C ARG A 334 20.12 -0.73 6.74
N ARG A 335 20.40 0.51 7.16
CA ARG A 335 21.52 0.85 8.05
C ARG A 335 21.11 1.16 9.48
N ALA A 336 19.82 1.41 9.74
CA ALA A 336 19.33 1.73 11.06
C ALA A 336 19.63 0.56 12.00
N PRO A 337 20.50 0.75 13.02
CA PRO A 337 20.62 -0.23 14.08
C PRO A 337 19.28 -0.22 14.82
N ALA A 338 18.50 -1.28 14.62
CA ALA A 338 17.27 -1.45 15.36
C ALA A 338 17.58 -1.32 16.86
N ARG A 339 16.78 -0.51 17.56
CA ARG A 339 16.86 -0.16 19.00
C ARG A 339 17.12 -1.30 19.99
N LEU A 340 17.14 -2.58 19.58
CA LEU A 340 17.58 -3.75 20.35
C LEU A 340 17.91 -4.91 19.40
N PRO A 341 18.72 -5.91 19.83
CA PRO A 341 18.92 -7.16 19.10
C PRO A 341 17.57 -7.86 18.91
N ARG A 342 16.99 -7.69 17.72
CA ARG A 342 15.82 -8.43 17.25
C ARG A 342 16.22 -9.90 17.15
N LEU A 343 15.32 -10.82 17.47
CA LEU A 343 15.55 -12.27 17.37
C LEU A 343 16.11 -12.59 15.97
N CYS A 344 17.40 -12.92 15.92
CA CYS A 344 18.08 -13.24 14.67
C CYS A 344 17.60 -14.62 14.21
N PHE A 345 16.70 -14.64 13.23
CA PHE A 345 16.45 -15.86 12.47
C PHE A 345 17.62 -16.05 11.50
N PRO A 346 18.36 -17.16 11.55
CA PRO A 346 19.52 -17.36 10.67
C PRO A 346 19.06 -17.52 9.22
N ASP A 347 19.71 -16.78 8.31
CA ASP A 347 19.30 -16.72 6.90
C ASP A 347 19.35 -18.09 6.21
N TRP A 348 20.35 -18.93 6.52
CA TRP A 348 20.48 -20.28 5.94
C TRP A 348 19.27 -21.19 6.23
N GLN A 349 18.62 -21.04 7.39
CA GLN A 349 17.42 -21.82 7.71
C GLN A 349 16.24 -21.37 6.88
N ARG A 350 16.16 -20.06 6.58
CA ARG A 350 15.12 -19.52 5.70
C ARG A 350 15.33 -20.02 4.28
N ASP A 351 16.56 -19.93 3.78
CA ASP A 351 16.89 -20.34 2.43
C ASP A 351 16.63 -21.85 2.24
N LEU A 352 16.91 -22.66 3.27
CA LEU A 352 16.55 -24.08 3.29
C LEU A 352 15.05 -24.32 3.23
N ARG A 353 14.24 -23.55 3.99
CA ARG A 353 12.76 -23.64 3.92
C ARG A 353 12.24 -23.25 2.55
N ILE A 354 12.78 -22.19 1.94
CA ILE A 354 12.41 -21.75 0.60
C ILE A 354 12.75 -22.84 -0.42
N ALA A 355 13.96 -23.37 -0.36
CA ALA A 355 14.44 -24.37 -1.32
C ALA A 355 13.71 -25.72 -1.21
N LEU A 356 13.51 -26.24 0.02
CA LEU A 356 12.96 -27.58 0.23
C LEU A 356 11.44 -27.64 0.29
N VAL A 357 10.76 -26.54 0.64
CA VAL A 357 9.30 -26.52 0.82
C VAL A 357 8.65 -25.62 -0.21
N SER A 358 9.10 -24.37 -0.32
CA SER A 358 8.40 -23.41 -1.16
C SER A 358 8.55 -23.69 -2.65
N LEU A 359 9.77 -23.98 -3.13
CA LEU A 359 10.00 -24.27 -4.55
C LEU A 359 9.24 -25.52 -5.04
N PRO A 360 9.24 -26.67 -4.33
CA PRO A 360 8.49 -27.85 -4.77
C PRO A 360 6.97 -27.61 -4.78
N VAL A 361 6.44 -26.88 -3.80
CA VAL A 361 5.01 -26.56 -3.76
C VAL A 361 4.62 -25.64 -4.92
N VAL A 362 5.39 -24.60 -5.21
CA VAL A 362 5.16 -23.74 -6.38
C VAL A 362 5.25 -24.55 -7.68
N GLY A 363 6.26 -25.41 -7.80
CA GLY A 363 6.42 -26.31 -8.94
C GLY A 363 5.25 -27.28 -9.14
N LEU A 364 4.67 -27.79 -8.05
CA LEU A 364 3.47 -28.63 -8.09
C LEU A 364 2.27 -27.85 -8.66
N PHE A 365 2.02 -26.63 -8.20
CA PHE A 365 0.93 -25.80 -8.72
C PHE A 365 1.15 -25.42 -10.19
N LEU A 366 2.38 -25.10 -10.58
CA LEU A 366 2.74 -24.87 -11.98
C LEU A 366 2.46 -26.12 -12.84
N GLY A 367 2.82 -27.31 -12.34
CA GLY A 367 2.51 -28.58 -12.99
C GLY A 367 1.00 -28.82 -13.14
N LEU A 368 0.20 -28.47 -12.14
CA LEU A 368 -1.27 -28.55 -12.22
C LEU A 368 -1.84 -27.60 -13.27
N VAL A 369 -1.29 -26.38 -13.41
CA VAL A 369 -1.69 -25.44 -14.47
C VAL A 369 -1.39 -26.03 -15.85
N VAL A 370 -0.19 -26.55 -16.06
CA VAL A 370 0.20 -27.20 -17.33
C VAL A 370 -0.70 -28.39 -17.64
N LEU A 371 -0.98 -29.25 -16.65
CA LEU A 371 -1.90 -30.37 -16.81
C LEU A 371 -3.31 -29.89 -17.17
N GLY A 372 -3.82 -28.86 -16.50
CA GLY A 372 -5.12 -28.26 -16.80
C GLY A 372 -5.21 -27.68 -18.21
N MET A 373 -4.12 -27.09 -18.72
CA MET A 373 -4.03 -26.63 -20.12
C MET A 373 -4.04 -27.79 -21.11
N LEU A 374 -3.31 -28.88 -20.83
CA LEU A 374 -3.31 -30.07 -21.69
C LEU A 374 -4.69 -30.73 -21.73
N CYS A 375 -5.36 -30.84 -20.58
CA CYS A 375 -6.74 -31.34 -20.51
C CYS A 375 -7.72 -30.45 -21.29
N PHE A 376 -7.54 -29.12 -21.25
CA PHE A 376 -8.34 -28.18 -22.02
C PHE A 376 -8.20 -28.42 -23.52
N TYR A 377 -6.98 -28.47 -24.05
CA TYR A 377 -6.76 -28.71 -25.49
C TYR A 377 -7.26 -30.09 -25.93
N TRP A 378 -7.10 -31.11 -25.09
CA TRP A 378 -7.65 -32.43 -25.37
C TRP A 378 -9.19 -32.41 -25.44
N ALA A 379 -9.85 -31.76 -24.48
CA ALA A 379 -11.30 -31.64 -24.46
C ALA A 379 -11.83 -30.82 -25.65
N GLU A 380 -11.14 -29.73 -26.01
CA GLU A 380 -11.47 -28.92 -27.18
C GLU A 380 -11.41 -29.76 -28.46
N ALA A 381 -10.33 -30.52 -28.67
CA ALA A 381 -10.18 -31.39 -29.83
C ALA A 381 -11.31 -32.43 -29.95
N GLN A 382 -11.72 -33.04 -28.82
CA GLN A 382 -12.83 -33.99 -28.79
C GLN A 382 -14.18 -33.34 -29.14
N VAL A 383 -14.46 -32.16 -28.58
CA VAL A 383 -15.72 -31.44 -28.84
C VAL A 383 -15.77 -30.91 -30.27
N GLN A 384 -14.65 -30.44 -30.82
CA GLN A 384 -14.55 -30.04 -32.22
C GLN A 384 -14.83 -31.22 -33.17
N GLN A 385 -14.31 -32.41 -32.85
CA GLN A 385 -14.60 -33.62 -33.61
C GLN A 385 -16.09 -33.98 -33.56
N LEU A 386 -16.69 -33.96 -32.36
CA LEU A 386 -18.13 -34.21 -32.19
C LEU A 386 -19.01 -33.19 -32.94
N ASN A 387 -18.60 -31.92 -32.99
CA ASN A 387 -19.31 -30.89 -33.72
C ASN A 387 -19.29 -31.14 -35.25
N ARG A 388 -18.17 -31.64 -35.79
CA ARG A 388 -18.10 -32.04 -37.20
C ARG A 388 -19.03 -33.21 -37.52
N ASP A 389 -19.21 -34.13 -36.57
CA ASP A 389 -20.02 -35.33 -36.80
C ASP A 389 -21.54 -35.07 -36.68
N TRP A 390 -21.97 -34.17 -35.80
CA TRP A 390 -23.40 -34.01 -35.46
C TRP A 390 -24.06 -32.73 -36.01
N ASP A 391 -23.27 -31.79 -36.57
CA ASP A 391 -23.67 -30.52 -37.21
C ASP A 391 -25.05 -29.97 -36.80
N SER A 392 -25.22 -29.71 -35.51
CA SER A 392 -26.50 -29.29 -34.93
C SER A 392 -26.33 -28.02 -34.09
N MET A 393 -27.43 -27.29 -33.87
CA MET A 393 -27.40 -26.10 -33.01
C MET A 393 -26.92 -26.41 -31.58
N LEU A 394 -27.16 -27.63 -31.08
CA LEU A 394 -26.67 -28.08 -29.79
C LEU A 394 -25.15 -28.30 -29.79
N SER A 395 -24.58 -28.87 -30.86
CA SER A 395 -23.13 -29.09 -30.94
C SER A 395 -22.35 -27.77 -31.01
N GLN A 396 -22.94 -26.73 -31.61
CA GLN A 396 -22.38 -25.37 -31.59
C GLN A 396 -22.30 -24.80 -30.17
N THR A 397 -23.32 -25.02 -29.33
CA THR A 397 -23.28 -24.57 -27.92
C THR A 397 -22.27 -25.35 -27.07
N LEU A 398 -22.06 -26.64 -27.39
CA LEU A 398 -21.10 -27.49 -26.67
C LEU A 398 -19.65 -27.06 -26.87
N LEU A 399 -19.33 -26.36 -27.97
CA LEU A 399 -17.98 -25.87 -28.28
C LEU A 399 -17.42 -24.92 -27.19
N TYR A 400 -18.29 -24.19 -26.50
CA TYR A 400 -17.89 -23.27 -25.42
C TYR A 400 -17.67 -23.97 -24.07
N VAL A 401 -18.11 -25.22 -23.91
CA VAL A 401 -18.07 -25.94 -22.62
C VAL A 401 -16.64 -26.15 -22.11
N PRO A 402 -15.65 -26.61 -22.93
CA PRO A 402 -14.26 -26.73 -22.49
C PRO A 402 -13.69 -25.40 -21.97
N SER A 403 -13.97 -24.30 -22.65
CA SER A 403 -13.48 -22.97 -22.26
C SER A 403 -14.09 -22.52 -20.93
N VAL A 404 -15.39 -22.69 -20.72
CA VAL A 404 -16.06 -22.34 -19.46
C VAL A 404 -15.52 -23.19 -18.30
N LEU A 405 -15.36 -24.51 -18.50
CA LEU A 405 -14.81 -25.41 -17.49
C LEU A 405 -13.36 -25.04 -17.14
N HIS A 406 -12.55 -24.66 -18.13
CA HIS A 406 -11.18 -24.23 -17.91
C HIS A 406 -11.10 -22.90 -17.13
N ILE A 407 -11.99 -21.93 -17.41
CA ILE A 407 -12.08 -20.68 -16.65
C ILE A 407 -12.45 -20.95 -15.19
N LEU A 408 -13.41 -21.86 -14.93
CA LEU A 408 -13.78 -22.24 -13.57
C LEU A 408 -12.62 -22.93 -12.83
N TYR A 409 -11.94 -23.85 -13.51
CA TYR A 409 -10.79 -24.58 -12.99
C TYR A 409 -9.64 -23.63 -12.60
N THR A 410 -9.23 -22.74 -13.51
CA THR A 410 -8.12 -21.81 -13.30
C THR A 410 -8.42 -20.79 -12.19
N ASN A 411 -9.64 -20.28 -12.10
CA ASN A 411 -10.05 -19.38 -11.00
C ASN A 411 -10.03 -20.08 -9.62
N MET A 412 -10.51 -21.32 -9.55
CA MET A 412 -10.45 -22.12 -8.32
C MET A 412 -9.01 -22.41 -7.93
N LEU A 413 -8.18 -22.86 -8.87
CA LEU A 413 -6.77 -23.15 -8.65
C LEU A 413 -5.99 -21.90 -8.22
N GLY A 414 -6.20 -20.76 -8.88
CA GLY A 414 -5.57 -19.49 -8.53
C GLY A 414 -5.93 -19.00 -7.12
N THR A 415 -7.19 -19.16 -6.71
CA THR A 415 -7.63 -18.82 -5.35
C THR A 415 -6.99 -19.73 -4.31
N ALA A 416 -6.90 -21.04 -4.59
CA ALA A 416 -6.24 -22.00 -3.72
C ALA A 416 -4.72 -21.71 -3.60
N TYR A 417 -4.07 -21.43 -4.73
CA TYR A 417 -2.64 -21.10 -4.80
C TYR A 417 -2.32 -19.83 -4.03
N LYS A 418 -3.11 -18.76 -4.19
CA LYS A 418 -2.90 -17.51 -3.43
C LYS A 418 -2.91 -17.74 -1.93
N ARG A 419 -3.85 -18.56 -1.42
CA ARG A 419 -3.91 -18.92 0.01
C ARG A 419 -2.71 -19.76 0.44
N ALA A 420 -2.27 -20.71 -0.41
CA ALA A 420 -1.08 -21.51 -0.15
C ALA A 420 0.17 -20.61 -0.11
N ALA A 421 0.39 -19.76 -1.11
CA ALA A 421 1.52 -18.84 -1.21
C ALA A 421 1.61 -17.89 -0.02
N GLN A 422 0.47 -17.40 0.50
CA GLN A 422 0.43 -16.60 1.73
C GLN A 422 0.94 -17.40 2.94
N LYS A 423 0.37 -18.59 3.19
CA LYS A 423 0.80 -19.46 4.30
C LYS A 423 2.28 -19.88 4.19
N LEU A 424 2.75 -20.17 2.98
CA LEU A 424 4.15 -20.50 2.73
C LEU A 424 5.07 -19.31 3.06
N THR A 425 4.69 -18.11 2.64
CA THR A 425 5.51 -16.91 2.88
C THR A 425 5.49 -16.51 4.35
N GLU A 426 4.38 -16.76 5.07
CA GLU A 426 4.32 -16.65 6.54
C GLU A 426 5.25 -17.67 7.22
N TYR A 427 5.28 -18.91 6.73
CA TYR A 427 6.16 -19.97 7.23
C TYR A 427 7.67 -19.68 7.01
N GLU A 428 8.00 -18.97 5.93
CA GLU A 428 9.36 -18.49 5.64
C GLU A 428 9.86 -17.42 6.63
N ASN A 429 8.95 -16.77 7.37
CA ASN A 429 9.25 -15.80 8.42
C ASN A 429 10.21 -14.68 7.96
N HIS A 430 9.79 -13.93 6.95
CA HIS A 430 10.56 -12.78 6.43
C HIS A 430 10.70 -11.67 7.48
N ARG A 431 11.90 -11.11 7.58
CA ARG A 431 12.22 -10.05 8.57
C ARG A 431 11.56 -8.72 8.25
N GLU A 432 11.52 -8.36 6.98
CA GLU A 432 11.03 -7.08 6.48
C GLU A 432 9.74 -7.30 5.71
N GLU A 433 8.76 -6.43 5.95
CA GLU A 433 7.51 -6.43 5.18
C GLU A 433 7.78 -6.31 3.67
N SER A 434 8.78 -5.51 3.28
CA SER A 434 9.17 -5.38 1.88
C SER A 434 9.71 -6.69 1.28
N SER A 435 10.41 -7.51 2.08
CA SER A 435 10.89 -8.83 1.64
C SER A 435 9.74 -9.83 1.57
N PHE A 436 8.85 -9.81 2.57
CA PHE A 436 7.64 -10.62 2.60
C PHE A 436 6.79 -10.38 1.34
N GLN A 437 6.45 -9.12 1.06
CA GLN A 437 5.65 -8.74 -0.10
C GLN A 437 6.35 -9.09 -1.43
N LYS A 438 7.67 -8.91 -1.53
CA LYS A 438 8.43 -9.29 -2.73
C LYS A 438 8.37 -10.79 -3.00
N HIS A 439 8.59 -11.62 -1.99
CA HIS A 439 8.54 -13.07 -2.14
C HIS A 439 7.11 -13.55 -2.39
N LEU A 440 6.11 -12.99 -1.72
CA LEU A 440 4.71 -13.30 -1.98
C LEU A 440 4.33 -12.95 -3.42
N THR A 441 4.70 -11.76 -3.89
CA THR A 441 4.42 -11.30 -5.26
C THR A 441 5.15 -12.16 -6.27
N SER A 442 6.43 -12.48 -6.04
CA SER A 442 7.19 -13.36 -6.93
C SER A 442 6.59 -14.75 -7.03
N LYS A 443 6.05 -15.31 -5.94
CA LYS A 443 5.33 -16.58 -5.97
C LYS A 443 4.03 -16.47 -6.73
N VAL A 444 3.20 -15.47 -6.45
CA VAL A 444 1.88 -15.31 -7.08
C VAL A 444 1.98 -14.97 -8.58
N LEU A 445 3.08 -14.36 -9.02
CA LEU A 445 3.33 -14.02 -10.41
C LEU A 445 3.82 -15.20 -11.25
N VAL A 446 4.45 -16.20 -10.61
CA VAL A 446 4.80 -17.50 -11.21
C VAL A 446 3.57 -18.40 -11.16
#